data_AF-A0A6J6HD81-F1
#
_entry.id   AF-A0A6J6HD81-F1
#
_cell.length_a   1.000
_cell.length_b   1.000
_cell.length_c   1.000
_cell.angle_alpha   90.00
_cell.angle_beta   90.00
_cell.angle_gamma   90.00
#
_symmetry.space_group_name_H-M   'P 1'
#
loop_
_entity.id
_entity.type
_entity.pdbx_description
1 polymer ?
#
loop_
_entity_poly.entity_id
_entity_poly.type
_entity_poly.pdbx_seq_one_letter_code
_entity_poly.pdbx_strand_id
1 'polypeptide(L)' 'MADEKVKGPASYFPSIEKKYGKPISHWKSLLKKMKGAKHSEMVAMLKTEHEMGHGHANAIVADFRAENGL' A
#
# COMPACT_ATOMS: atom_id res chain seq x y z
N MET A 1 23.78 10.80 -3.59
CA MET A 1 22.80 9.88 -4.21
C MET A 1 21.49 10.09 -3.47
N ALA A 2 20.39 10.33 -4.20
CA ALA A 2 19.16 10.99 -3.73
C ALA A 2 18.56 10.45 -2.43
N ASP A 3 18.83 11.17 -1.35
CA ASP A 3 18.14 11.19 -0.07
C ASP A 3 16.86 12.04 -0.15
N GLU A 4 15.91 11.63 -0.99
CA GLU A 4 14.56 12.18 -0.85
C GLU A 4 13.96 11.59 0.42
N LYS A 5 14.04 12.33 1.53
CA LYS A 5 13.33 12.07 2.79
C LYS A 5 11.85 11.89 2.44
N VAL A 6 11.45 10.64 2.21
CA VAL A 6 10.06 10.28 1.92
C VAL A 6 9.28 10.52 3.21
N LYS A 7 8.78 11.74 3.40
CA LYS A 7 7.97 12.09 4.56
C LYS A 7 6.54 11.61 4.29
N GLY A 8 6.21 10.44 4.82
CA GLY A 8 4.85 9.88 4.73
C GLY A 8 4.82 8.36 4.63
N PRO A 9 3.63 7.76 4.43
CA PRO A 9 3.45 6.30 4.28
C PRO A 9 4.33 5.69 3.18
N ALA A 10 4.74 6.49 2.18
CA ALA A 10 5.67 6.08 1.14
C ALA A 10 7.08 5.73 1.65
N SER A 11 7.49 6.13 2.86
CA SER A 11 8.76 5.68 3.46
C SER A 11 8.78 4.18 3.73
N TYR A 12 7.62 3.54 3.90
CA TYR A 12 7.52 2.11 4.16
C TYR A 12 7.62 1.28 2.87
N PHE A 13 7.49 1.91 1.70
CA PHE A 13 7.45 1.24 0.41
C PHE A 13 8.68 0.38 0.11
N PRO A 14 9.92 0.89 0.21
CA PRO A 14 11.10 0.06 -0.03
C PRO A 14 11.19 -1.15 0.93
N SER A 15 10.69 -1.02 2.16
CA SER A 15 10.63 -2.14 3.12
C SER A 15 9.56 -3.16 2.75
N ILE A 16 8.40 -2.71 2.26
CA ILE A 16 7.31 -3.57 1.77
C ILE A 16 7.78 -4.33 0.53
N GLU A 17 8.40 -3.66 -0.44
CA GLU A 17 8.90 -4.30 -1.65
C GLU A 17 9.98 -5.35 -1.33
N LYS A 18 10.89 -5.03 -0.38
CA LYS A 18 11.85 -6.02 0.13
C LYS A 18 11.20 -7.20 0.84
N LYS A 19 10.15 -6.96 1.62
CA LYS A 19 9.52 -8.00 2.45
C LYS A 19 8.60 -8.92 1.66
N TYR A 20 7.83 -8.36 0.73
CA TYR A 20 6.83 -9.10 -0.05
C TYR A 20 7.27 -9.38 -1.49
N GLY A 21 8.43 -8.86 -1.92
CA GLY A 21 9.03 -9.15 -3.22
C GLY A 21 8.28 -8.56 -4.43
N LYS A 22 7.31 -7.68 -4.21
CA LYS A 22 6.50 -7.07 -5.28
C LYS A 22 6.47 -5.55 -5.16
N PRO A 23 6.49 -4.84 -6.30
CA PRO A 23 6.51 -3.38 -6.29
C PRO A 23 5.21 -2.77 -5.77
N ILE A 24 5.26 -1.54 -5.26
CA ILE A 24 4.05 -0.84 -4.77
C ILE A 24 2.97 -0.71 -5.84
N SER A 25 3.36 -0.50 -7.09
CA SER A 25 2.42 -0.46 -8.21
C SER A 25 1.63 -1.76 -8.36
N HIS A 26 2.20 -2.91 -8.00
CA HIS A 26 1.47 -4.19 -8.01
C HIS A 26 0.34 -4.17 -6.98
N TRP A 27 0.65 -3.76 -5.75
CA TRP A 27 -0.33 -3.66 -4.67
C TRP A 27 -1.43 -2.65 -4.99
N LYS A 28 -1.07 -1.46 -5.47
CA LYS A 28 -2.04 -0.44 -5.93
C LYS A 28 -2.92 -0.97 -7.07
N SER A 29 -2.39 -1.81 -7.96
CA SER A 29 -3.19 -2.42 -9.04
C SER A 29 -4.22 -3.42 -8.52
N LEU A 30 -3.94 -4.10 -7.41
CA LEU A 30 -4.94 -4.93 -6.73
C LEU A 30 -6.02 -4.06 -6.10
N LEU A 31 -5.62 -2.98 -5.42
CA LEU A 31 -6.55 -2.01 -4.85
C LEU A 31 -7.43 -1.32 -5.91
N LYS A 32 -6.93 -1.10 -7.13
CA LYS A 32 -7.72 -0.61 -8.26
C LYS A 32 -8.92 -1.50 -8.59
N LYS A 33 -8.79 -2.82 -8.46
CA LYS A 33 -9.91 -3.75 -8.71
C LYS A 33 -11.04 -3.59 -7.68
N MET A 34 -10.69 -3.06 -6.52
CA MET A 34 -11.59 -2.81 -5.40
C MET A 34 -11.70 -1.31 -5.09
N LYS A 35 -11.55 -0.43 -6.10
CA LYS A 35 -11.57 1.03 -5.94
C LYS A 35 -12.83 1.55 -5.22
N GLY A 36 -13.95 0.83 -5.31
CA GLY A 36 -15.20 1.14 -4.60
C GLY A 36 -15.30 0.63 -3.16
N ALA A 37 -14.32 -0.15 -2.69
CA ALA A 37 -14.32 -0.70 -1.34
C ALA A 37 -13.84 0.33 -0.31
N LYS A 38 -14.23 0.13 0.96
CA LYS A 38 -13.78 0.99 2.05
C LYS A 38 -12.30 0.78 2.35
N HIS A 39 -11.66 1.78 2.96
CA HIS A 39 -10.27 1.70 3.42
C HIS A 39 -10.00 0.42 4.23
N SER A 40 -10.88 0.09 5.18
CA SER A 40 -10.74 -1.12 6.00
C SER A 40 -10.83 -2.42 5.19
N GLU A 41 -11.64 -2.48 4.13
CA GLU A 41 -11.75 -3.67 3.27
C GLU A 41 -10.48 -3.86 2.43
N MET A 42 -9.95 -2.77 1.89
CA MET A 42 -8.66 -2.76 1.19
C MET A 42 -7.52 -3.22 2.09
N VAL A 43 -7.48 -2.74 3.34
CA VAL A 43 -6.50 -3.17 4.33
C VAL A 43 -6.69 -4.64 4.69
N ALA A 44 -7.94 -5.08 4.89
CA ALA A 44 -8.24 -6.48 5.21
C ALA A 44 -7.81 -7.42 4.08
N MET A 45 -8.09 -7.09 2.82
CA MET A 45 -7.68 -7.89 1.66
C MET A 45 -6.16 -8.09 1.62
N LEU A 46 -5.38 -7.01 1.76
CA LEU A 46 -3.92 -7.10 1.78
C LEU A 46 -3.42 -7.97 2.96
N LYS A 47 -4.09 -7.89 4.10
CA LYS A 47 -3.76 -8.73 5.26
C LYS A 47 -4.13 -10.20 5.04
N THR A 48 -5.25 -10.50 4.40
CA THR A 48 -5.75 -11.88 4.26
C THR A 48 -5.17 -12.59 3.05
N GLU A 49 -5.07 -11.95 1.88
CA GLU A 49 -4.54 -12.56 0.66
C GLU A 49 -3.01 -12.56 0.61
N HIS A 50 -2.37 -11.60 1.28
CA HIS A 50 -0.93 -11.38 1.17
C HIS A 50 -0.19 -11.37 2.50
N GLU A 51 -0.88 -11.76 3.58
CA GLU A 51 -0.35 -11.81 4.95
C GLU A 51 0.39 -10.51 5.32
N MET A 52 -0.12 -9.39 4.79
CA MET A 52 0.52 -8.11 4.96
C MET A 52 0.33 -7.60 6.39
N GLY A 53 1.37 -7.01 6.98
CA GLY A 53 1.27 -6.41 8.31
C GLY A 53 0.32 -5.20 8.30
N HIS A 54 -0.31 -4.90 9.44
CA HIS A 54 -1.29 -3.81 9.53
C HIS A 54 -0.72 -2.44 9.08
N GLY A 55 0.49 -2.10 9.53
CA GLY A 55 1.14 -0.84 9.14
C GLY A 55 1.48 -0.78 7.65
N HIS A 56 1.93 -1.89 7.07
CA HIS A 56 2.25 -1.99 5.64
C HIS A 56 0.99 -1.87 4.77
N ALA A 57 -0.06 -2.61 5.11
CA ALA A 57 -1.33 -2.57 4.39
C ALA A 57 -1.95 -1.16 4.46
N ASN A 58 -1.97 -0.55 5.65
CA ASN A 58 -2.49 0.81 5.82
C ASN A 58 -1.70 1.83 4.99
N ALA A 59 -0.36 1.76 4.99
CA ALA A 59 0.47 2.67 4.20
C ALA A 59 0.14 2.62 2.71
N ILE A 60 -0.02 1.43 2.13
CA ILE A 60 -0.35 1.28 0.70
C ILE A 60 -1.75 1.81 0.40
N VAL A 61 -2.74 1.47 1.24
CA VAL A 61 -4.13 1.87 0.99
C VAL A 61 -4.31 3.38 1.18
N ALA A 62 -3.73 3.95 2.23
CA ALA A 62 -3.78 5.39 2.48
C ALA A 62 -3.20 6.18 1.30
N ASP A 63 -2.03 5.77 0.81
CA ASP A 63 -1.38 6.39 -0.36
C ASP A 63 -2.19 6.21 -1.65
N PHE A 64 -2.70 4.99 -1.90
CA PHE A 64 -3.57 4.73 -3.05
C PHE A 64 -4.84 5.59 -3.04
N ARG A 65 -5.48 5.74 -1.89
CA ARG A 65 -6.69 6.56 -1.74
C ARG A 65 -6.40 8.04 -1.88
N ALA A 66 -5.31 8.52 -1.29
CA ALA A 66 -4.85 9.89 -1.43
C ALA A 66 -4.59 10.25 -2.91
N GLU A 67 -3.93 9.36 -3.66
CA GLU A 67 -3.73 9.54 -5.11
C GLU A 67 -5.03 9.50 -5.92
N ASN A 68 -6.02 8.70 -5.51
CA ASN A 68 -7.26 8.49 -6.25
C ASN A 68 -8.42 9.39 -5.80
N GLY A 69 -8.23 10.22 -4.76
CA GLY A 69 -9.26 11.08 -4.18
C GLY A 69 -10.43 10.32 -3.53
N LEU A 70 -10.15 9.18 -2.87
CA LEU A 70 -11.16 8.26 -2.30
C LEU A 70 -11.36 8.42 -0.79
#